data_AF-A0A8D0CWN2-F1
#
_entry.id   AF-A0A8D0CWN2-F1
#
_cell.length_a   1.000
_cell.length_b   1.000
_cell.length_c   1.000
_cell.angle_alpha   90.00
_cell.angle_beta   90.00
_cell.angle_gamma   90.00
#
_symmetry.space_group_name_H-M   'P 1'
#
loop_
_entity.id
_entity.type
_entity.pdbx_description
1 polymer ?
#
loop_
_entity_poly.entity_id
_entity_poly.type
_entity_poly.pdbx_seq_one_letter_code
_entity_poly.pdbx_strand_id
1 'polypeptide(L)'
;VGNHGSKVQVLNKQQCLDAEYCGEYSLNYGKLQYKFITKCCTSELCNTQPAPEPSKLPNGKKCYYCDERTCNNTVNCDGTEDNCFSATQNQGTVILKGCVSKHMCTMRDQSWARPLTYRCCEGNLCNAASSFSAGLVLLAAPLLSLLGISY
;
A
#
# COMPACT_ATOMS: atom_id res chain seq x y z
N VAL A 1 -6.90 -1.81 -28.27
CA VAL A 1 -7.23 -0.68 -27.38
C VAL A 1 -8.59 -0.97 -26.78
N GLY A 2 -8.65 -1.52 -25.56
CA GLY A 2 -9.89 -1.89 -24.89
C GLY A 2 -9.93 -1.23 -23.53
N ASN A 3 -10.71 -0.16 -23.42
CA ASN A 3 -10.95 0.55 -22.17
C ASN A 3 -11.92 -0.27 -21.33
N HIS A 4 -11.40 -1.19 -20.50
CA HIS A 4 -12.19 -1.85 -19.47
C HIS A 4 -12.44 -0.83 -18.36
N GLY A 5 -13.54 -0.08 -18.48
CA GLY A 5 -13.99 0.81 -17.41
C GLY A 5 -14.14 0.01 -16.12
N SER A 6 -13.39 0.39 -15.08
CA SER A 6 -13.48 -0.23 -13.76
C SER A 6 -14.92 -0.17 -13.26
N LYS A 7 -15.54 -1.33 -13.07
CA LYS A 7 -16.91 -1.43 -12.55
C LYS A 7 -16.87 -1.09 -11.05
N VAL A 8 -17.25 0.13 -10.70
CA VAL A 8 -17.31 0.58 -9.30
C VAL A 8 -18.57 0.00 -8.66
N GLN A 9 -18.40 -0.81 -7.61
CA GLN A 9 -19.50 -1.27 -6.77
C GLN A 9 -19.51 -0.45 -5.49
N VAL A 10 -20.56 0.35 -5.27
CA VAL A 10 -20.77 1.10 -4.03
C VAL A 10 -21.66 0.28 -3.12
N LEU A 11 -21.16 -0.06 -1.93
CA LEU A 11 -21.87 -0.86 -0.94
C LEU A 11 -22.00 -0.05 0.35
N ASN A 12 -23.24 0.18 0.79
CA ASN A 12 -23.53 0.79 2.09
C ASN A 12 -24.01 -0.29 3.05
N LYS A 13 -23.33 -0.45 4.19
CA LYS A 13 -23.68 -1.43 5.22
C LYS A 13 -23.63 -0.79 6.60
N GLN A 14 -24.66 -1.08 7.40
CA GLN A 14 -24.73 -0.75 8.82
C GLN A 14 -24.45 -2.00 9.64
N GLN A 15 -23.53 -1.93 10.60
CA GLN A 15 -23.19 -3.04 11.49
C GLN A 15 -22.46 -2.51 12.73
N CYS A 16 -22.42 -3.30 13.80
CA CYS A 16 -21.54 -3.04 14.94
C CYS A 16 -20.11 -3.50 14.60
N LEU A 17 -19.10 -2.74 15.01
CA LEU A 17 -17.69 -2.99 14.73
C LEU A 17 -16.84 -2.55 15.93
N ASP A 18 -15.66 -3.17 16.08
CA ASP A 18 -14.65 -2.65 16.99
C ASP A 18 -14.11 -1.30 16.51
N ALA A 19 -13.70 -0.46 17.46
CA ALA A 19 -13.15 0.87 17.18
C ALA A 19 -11.92 0.84 16.25
N GLU A 20 -11.17 -0.27 16.25
CA GLU A 20 -10.02 -0.50 15.36
C GLU A 20 -10.42 -0.47 13.88
N TYR A 21 -11.67 -0.82 13.56
CA TYR A 21 -12.20 -0.83 12.19
C TYR A 21 -12.80 0.51 11.76
N CYS A 22 -12.73 1.55 12.59
CA CYS A 22 -13.20 2.89 12.24
C CYS A 22 -12.10 3.66 11.48
N GLY A 23 -12.41 4.17 10.29
CA GLY A 23 -11.43 4.92 9.50
C GLY A 23 -11.59 4.78 7.99
N GLU A 24 -10.59 5.25 7.27
CA GLU A 24 -10.50 5.14 5.81
C GLU A 24 -9.50 4.06 5.42
N TYR A 25 -9.90 3.25 4.46
CA TYR A 25 -9.14 2.11 3.98
C TYR A 25 -9.02 2.20 2.47
N SER A 26 -7.81 1.97 1.99
CA SER A 26 -7.55 1.90 0.56
C SER A 26 -6.47 0.89 0.26
N LEU A 27 -6.65 0.13 -0.81
CA LEU A 27 -5.72 -0.87 -1.31
C LEU A 27 -5.78 -0.85 -2.84
N ASN A 28 -4.66 -0.62 -3.49
CA ASN A 28 -4.56 -0.59 -4.94
C ASN A 28 -3.36 -1.41 -5.40
N TYR A 29 -3.58 -2.56 -6.01
CA TYR A 29 -2.51 -3.41 -6.55
C TYR A 29 -2.41 -3.35 -8.08
N GLY A 30 -2.83 -2.23 -8.68
CA GLY A 30 -2.73 -1.93 -10.11
C GLY A 30 -3.81 -2.59 -10.97
N LYS A 31 -4.21 -3.83 -10.67
CA LYS A 31 -5.32 -4.51 -11.36
C LYS A 31 -6.68 -4.21 -10.74
N LEU A 32 -6.70 -3.98 -9.42
CA LEU A 32 -7.91 -3.70 -8.67
C LEU A 32 -7.60 -2.70 -7.56
N GLN A 33 -8.59 -1.88 -7.28
CA GLN A 33 -8.56 -0.88 -6.23
C GLN A 33 -9.80 -1.06 -5.35
N TYR A 34 -9.56 -1.13 -4.04
CA TYR A 34 -10.57 -1.14 -3.01
C TYR A 34 -10.44 0.15 -2.21
N LYS A 35 -11.56 0.83 -1.98
CA LYS A 35 -11.63 1.96 -1.07
C LYS A 35 -12.92 1.88 -0.27
N PHE A 36 -12.85 2.07 1.03
CA PHE A 36 -14.02 2.11 1.89
C PHE A 36 -13.77 3.03 3.08
N ILE A 37 -14.83 3.71 3.52
CA ILE A 37 -14.83 4.53 4.72
C ILE A 37 -15.78 3.88 5.72
N THR A 38 -15.31 3.66 6.93
CA THR A 38 -16.11 3.19 8.05
C THR A 38 -16.27 4.30 9.06
N LYS A 39 -17.45 4.94 9.05
CA LYS A 39 -17.82 5.94 10.04
C LYS A 39 -18.44 5.25 11.25
N CYS A 40 -17.89 5.53 12.43
CA CYS A 40 -18.33 4.94 13.68
C CYS A 40 -18.93 5.98 14.62
N CYS A 41 -19.72 5.48 15.57
CA CYS A 41 -20.35 6.24 16.64
C CYS A 41 -20.66 5.26 17.79
N THR A 42 -20.88 5.80 18.99
CA THR A 42 -20.91 5.00 20.24
C THR A 42 -22.29 4.89 20.89
N SER A 43 -23.26 5.71 20.48
CA SER A 43 -24.63 5.63 20.99
C SER A 43 -25.45 4.59 20.22
N GLU A 44 -26.56 4.12 20.81
CA GLU A 44 -27.45 3.18 20.13
C GLU A 44 -28.02 3.78 18.83
N LEU A 45 -28.10 2.93 17.79
CA LEU A 45 -28.69 3.26 16.47
C LEU A 45 -28.16 4.57 15.85
N CYS A 46 -26.92 4.94 16.13
CA CYS A 46 -26.32 6.21 15.70
C CYS A 46 -25.90 6.24 14.22
N ASN A 47 -25.75 5.08 13.60
CA ASN A 47 -25.26 4.89 12.23
C ASN A 47 -26.36 5.08 11.17
N THR A 48 -27.15 6.15 11.30
CA THR A 48 -28.33 6.44 10.47
C THR A 48 -27.99 6.99 9.09
N GLN A 49 -26.77 7.50 8.90
CA GLN A 49 -26.31 8.10 7.65
C GLN A 49 -25.22 7.23 7.02
N PRO A 50 -25.17 7.15 5.68
CA PRO A 50 -24.07 6.48 4.99
C PRO A 50 -22.73 7.16 5.28
N ALA A 51 -21.65 6.39 5.16
CA ALA A 51 -20.31 6.96 5.17
C ALA A 51 -20.09 7.83 3.92
N PRO A 52 -19.19 8.83 3.98
CA PRO A 52 -18.83 9.59 2.79
C PRO A 52 -18.15 8.71 1.75
N GLU A 53 -18.16 9.18 0.49
CA GLU A 53 -17.44 8.52 -0.60
C GLU A 53 -15.91 8.69 -0.43
N PRO A 54 -15.12 7.62 -0.62
CA PRO A 54 -13.66 7.72 -0.58
C PRO A 54 -13.12 8.62 -1.70
N SER A 55 -12.07 9.40 -1.40
CA SER A 55 -11.38 10.20 -2.40
C SER A 55 -10.73 9.31 -3.47
N LYS A 56 -10.92 9.68 -4.74
CA LYS A 56 -10.31 9.06 -5.93
C LYS A 56 -9.31 10.00 -6.61
N LEU A 57 -8.98 11.11 -5.96
CA LEU A 57 -8.03 12.08 -6.52
C LEU A 57 -6.61 11.55 -6.37
N PRO A 58 -5.74 11.70 -7.39
CA PRO A 58 -4.33 11.35 -7.26
C PRO A 58 -3.69 12.09 -6.07
N ASN A 59 -2.92 11.37 -5.25
CA ASN A 59 -2.22 11.95 -4.10
C ASN A 59 -0.73 12.22 -4.37
N GLY A 60 -0.28 11.98 -5.60
CA GLY A 60 1.11 12.19 -6.03
C GLY A 60 2.08 11.08 -5.63
N LYS A 61 1.62 10.06 -4.90
CA LYS A 61 2.45 8.91 -4.53
C LYS A 61 2.45 7.85 -5.62
N LYS A 62 3.55 7.11 -5.72
CA LYS A 62 3.75 6.07 -6.72
C LYS A 62 4.36 4.83 -6.09
N CYS A 63 3.83 3.65 -6.41
CA CYS A 63 4.31 2.37 -5.87
C CYS A 63 4.50 1.34 -6.99
N TYR A 64 5.32 0.33 -6.76
CA TYR A 64 5.36 -0.83 -7.64
C TYR A 64 4.10 -1.69 -7.46
N TYR A 65 3.66 -2.37 -8.52
CA TYR A 65 2.66 -3.43 -8.47
C TYR A 65 3.12 -4.65 -9.29
N CYS A 66 2.47 -5.79 -9.08
CA CYS A 66 2.73 -7.01 -9.84
C CYS A 66 1.67 -7.20 -10.93
N ASP A 67 2.10 -7.38 -12.17
CA ASP A 67 1.28 -8.05 -13.18
C ASP A 67 1.44 -9.58 -13.07
N GLU A 68 0.75 -10.35 -13.91
CA GLU A 68 0.81 -11.83 -13.87
C GLU A 68 2.22 -12.42 -13.99
N ARG A 69 3.22 -11.66 -14.46
CA ARG A 69 4.56 -12.15 -14.78
C ARG A 69 5.69 -11.35 -14.12
N THR A 70 5.46 -10.09 -13.78
CA THR A 70 6.50 -9.12 -13.39
C THR A 70 6.03 -8.21 -12.26
N CYS A 71 6.96 -7.81 -11.37
CA CYS A 71 6.69 -6.98 -10.20
C CYS A 71 7.45 -5.64 -10.21
N ASN A 72 7.63 -5.08 -11.40
CA ASN A 72 8.36 -3.83 -11.66
C ASN A 72 7.48 -2.74 -12.31
N ASN A 73 6.21 -3.03 -12.63
CA ASN A 73 5.27 -2.02 -13.10
C ASN A 73 4.91 -1.06 -11.96
N THR A 74 4.47 0.14 -12.30
CA THR A 74 4.17 1.19 -11.33
C THR A 74 2.73 1.65 -11.42
N VAL A 75 2.12 1.93 -10.28
CA VAL A 75 0.78 2.49 -10.16
C VAL A 75 0.83 3.82 -9.41
N ASN A 76 0.03 4.79 -9.85
CA ASN A 76 -0.17 6.04 -9.12
C ASN A 76 -1.22 5.81 -8.03
N CYS A 77 -0.97 6.37 -6.86
CA CYS A 77 -1.83 6.22 -5.71
C CYS A 77 -2.84 7.38 -5.62
N ASP A 78 -3.98 7.08 -5.02
CA ASP A 78 -5.12 7.99 -4.95
C ASP A 78 -5.63 8.14 -3.51
N GLY A 79 -6.12 9.33 -3.15
CA GLY A 79 -6.74 9.59 -1.85
C GLY A 79 -5.79 9.27 -0.70
N THR A 80 -6.22 8.42 0.22
CA THR A 80 -5.49 8.03 1.44
C THR A 80 -4.44 6.94 1.23
N GLU A 81 -4.13 6.57 -0.02
CA GLU A 81 -3.12 5.56 -0.36
C GLU A 81 -1.68 6.09 -0.12
N ASP A 82 -1.36 6.39 1.14
CA ASP A 82 -0.15 7.11 1.56
C ASP A 82 1.07 6.20 1.72
N ASN A 83 0.88 4.87 1.72
CA ASN A 83 1.92 3.86 1.92
C ASN A 83 2.02 2.94 0.70
N CYS A 84 3.18 2.33 0.48
CA CYS A 84 3.31 1.23 -0.47
C CYS A 84 3.31 -0.07 0.30
N PHE A 85 2.90 -1.16 -0.35
CA PHE A 85 2.96 -2.48 0.25
C PHE A 85 3.58 -3.54 -0.66
N SER A 86 3.98 -4.64 -0.02
CA SER A 86 4.28 -5.91 -0.66
C SER A 86 3.68 -7.05 0.16
N ALA A 87 3.06 -8.02 -0.51
CA ALA A 87 2.59 -9.25 0.11
C ALA A 87 3.33 -10.45 -0.50
N THR A 88 3.80 -11.35 0.37
CA THR A 88 4.61 -12.51 0.01
C THR A 88 3.90 -13.80 0.44
N GLN A 89 3.97 -14.82 -0.41
CA GLN A 89 3.57 -16.18 -0.07
C GLN A 89 4.75 -16.92 0.58
N ASN A 90 4.47 -18.01 1.31
CA ASN A 90 5.48 -18.90 1.90
C ASN A 90 6.65 -19.13 0.93
N GLN A 91 7.89 -19.08 1.44
CA GLN A 91 9.17 -19.05 0.69
C GLN A 91 9.63 -17.66 0.19
N GLY A 92 8.90 -16.58 0.52
CA GLY A 92 9.34 -15.21 0.24
C GLY A 92 9.00 -14.70 -1.17
N THR A 93 8.28 -15.50 -1.96
CA THR A 93 7.79 -15.11 -3.29
C THR A 93 6.82 -13.95 -3.17
N VAL A 94 7.18 -12.79 -3.73
CA VAL A 94 6.28 -11.63 -3.80
C VAL A 94 5.20 -11.92 -4.83
N ILE A 95 3.93 -11.83 -4.40
CA ILE A 95 2.79 -12.09 -5.27
C ILE A 95 1.94 -10.84 -5.50
N LEU A 96 1.99 -9.87 -4.57
CA LEU A 96 1.25 -8.62 -4.69
C LEU A 96 2.12 -7.45 -4.23
N LYS A 97 1.94 -6.31 -4.89
CA LYS A 97 2.51 -5.03 -4.53
C LYS A 97 1.51 -3.94 -4.90
N GLY A 98 1.61 -2.78 -4.27
CA GLY A 98 0.77 -1.65 -4.66
C GLY A 98 0.79 -0.49 -3.67
N CYS A 99 -0.23 0.35 -3.76
CA CYS A 99 -0.51 1.40 -2.80
C CYS A 99 -1.49 0.93 -1.73
N VAL A 100 -1.39 1.51 -0.54
CA VAL A 100 -2.24 1.15 0.61
C VAL A 100 -2.39 2.34 1.55
N SER A 101 -3.53 2.42 2.22
CA SER A 101 -3.73 3.36 3.32
C SER A 101 -2.78 3.11 4.48
N LYS A 102 -2.37 4.18 5.15
CA LYS A 102 -1.60 4.11 6.39
C LYS A 102 -2.33 3.29 7.46
N HIS A 103 -3.65 3.43 7.55
CA HIS A 103 -4.46 2.69 8.53
C HIS A 103 -4.33 1.17 8.36
N MET A 104 -4.37 0.67 7.12
CA MET A 104 -4.16 -0.75 6.83
C MET A 104 -2.74 -1.26 7.18
N CYS A 105 -1.74 -0.37 7.20
CA CYS A 105 -0.39 -0.71 7.64
C CYS A 105 -0.25 -0.82 9.16
N THR A 106 -1.08 -0.08 9.91
CA THR A 106 -0.97 0.03 11.37
C THR A 106 -2.00 -0.80 12.12
N MET A 107 -3.00 -1.35 11.44
CA MET A 107 -3.95 -2.29 12.05
C MET A 107 -3.21 -3.48 12.68
N ARG A 108 -3.63 -3.83 13.90
CA ARG A 108 -3.11 -4.98 14.63
C ARG A 108 -3.68 -6.25 14.04
N ASP A 109 -4.96 -6.26 13.66
CA ASP A 109 -5.52 -7.38 12.91
C ASP A 109 -5.14 -7.31 11.42
N GLN A 110 -4.22 -8.18 11.01
CA GLN A 110 -3.81 -8.37 9.63
C GLN A 110 -4.45 -9.62 8.99
N SER A 111 -5.55 -10.12 9.55
CA SER A 111 -6.32 -11.25 9.02
C SER A 111 -6.69 -11.06 7.55
N TRP A 112 -6.96 -9.81 7.13
CA TRP A 112 -7.26 -9.43 5.76
C TRP A 112 -6.19 -9.85 4.74
N ALA A 113 -4.93 -9.98 5.16
CA ALA A 113 -3.82 -10.36 4.29
C ALA A 113 -3.45 -11.85 4.37
N ARG A 114 -4.02 -12.61 5.31
CA ARG A 114 -3.67 -14.03 5.50
C ARG A 114 -4.12 -14.87 4.29
N PRO A 115 -3.31 -15.84 3.83
CA PRO A 115 -2.10 -16.39 4.46
C PRO A 115 -0.79 -15.66 4.11
N LEU A 116 -0.84 -14.46 3.52
CA LEU A 116 0.33 -13.74 3.05
C LEU A 116 1.03 -12.99 4.19
N THR A 117 2.34 -12.87 4.06
CA THR A 117 3.13 -11.94 4.88
C THR A 117 3.11 -10.58 4.21
N TYR A 118 2.62 -9.58 4.95
CA TYR A 118 2.39 -8.24 4.47
C TYR A 118 3.40 -7.25 5.06
N ARG A 119 3.92 -6.32 4.24
CA ARG A 119 4.86 -5.28 4.67
C ARG A 119 4.48 -3.95 4.04
N CYS A 120 4.58 -2.87 4.81
CA CYS A 120 4.43 -1.51 4.34
C CYS A 120 5.74 -0.74 4.36
N CYS A 121 5.80 0.30 3.52
CA CYS A 121 6.84 1.31 3.55
C CYS A 121 6.30 2.68 3.12
N GLU A 122 6.97 3.73 3.57
CA GLU A 122 6.70 5.12 3.20
C GLU A 122 7.70 5.59 2.12
N GLY A 123 7.27 6.57 1.31
CA GLY A 123 8.04 7.05 0.16
C GLY A 123 7.63 6.42 -1.17
N ASN A 124 8.09 7.05 -2.26
CA ASN A 124 7.81 6.60 -3.62
C ASN A 124 8.61 5.35 -3.95
N LEU A 125 7.96 4.36 -4.56
CA LEU A 125 8.58 3.13 -5.07
C LEU A 125 9.36 2.33 -4.01
N CYS A 126 9.13 2.58 -2.72
CA CYS A 126 9.87 1.95 -1.62
C CYS A 126 9.65 0.44 -1.53
N ASN A 127 8.59 -0.07 -2.15
CA ASN A 127 8.26 -1.50 -2.25
C ASN A 127 8.97 -2.19 -3.43
N ALA A 128 10.12 -1.66 -3.86
CA ALA A 128 11.03 -2.36 -4.76
C ALA A 128 11.40 -3.73 -4.18
N ALA A 129 11.74 -4.70 -5.03
CA ALA A 129 12.46 -5.86 -4.52
C ALA A 129 13.78 -5.34 -3.92
N SER A 130 14.17 -5.85 -2.75
CA SER A 130 15.46 -5.52 -2.13
C SER A 130 16.60 -6.05 -3.01
N SER A 131 16.95 -5.32 -4.07
CA SER A 131 18.11 -5.57 -4.92
C SER A 131 19.12 -4.42 -4.84
N PHE A 132 19.20 -3.77 -3.68
CA PHE A 132 20.30 -2.89 -3.29
C PHE A 132 21.05 -3.59 -2.14
N SER A 133 22.38 -3.72 -2.08
CA SER A 133 23.47 -3.40 -3.00
C SER A 133 24.75 -3.78 -2.25
N ALA A 134 25.27 -5.00 -2.44
CA ALA A 134 26.65 -5.30 -2.02
C ALA A 134 27.65 -4.34 -2.72
N GLY A 135 27.26 -3.73 -3.84
CA GLY A 135 28.08 -2.79 -4.61
C GLY A 135 28.21 -1.38 -4.04
N LEU A 136 27.24 -0.84 -3.28
CA LEU A 136 27.33 0.55 -2.78
C LEU A 136 28.20 0.67 -1.52
N VAL A 137 28.26 -0.37 -0.69
CA VAL A 137 29.18 -0.44 0.46
C VAL A 137 30.64 -0.49 0.00
N LEU A 138 30.91 -1.07 -1.17
CA LEU A 138 32.27 -1.15 -1.74
C LEU A 138 32.80 0.17 -2.31
N LEU A 139 31.95 1.16 -2.59
CA LEU A 139 32.37 2.46 -3.14
C LEU A 139 32.82 3.45 -2.06
N ALA A 140 32.58 3.17 -0.77
CA ALA A 140 33.07 4.01 0.32
C ALA A 140 34.57 3.81 0.61
N ALA A 141 35.13 2.63 0.30
CA ALA A 141 36.54 2.34 0.52
C ALA A 141 37.52 3.10 -0.41
N PRO A 142 37.30 3.23 -1.73
CA PRO A 142 38.26 3.89 -2.63
C PRO A 142 38.27 5.42 -2.52
N LEU A 143 37.22 6.05 -1.98
CA LEU A 143 37.16 7.52 -1.82
C LEU A 143 38.03 8.04 -0.66
N LEU A 144 38.27 7.23 0.36
CA LEU A 144 39.16 7.58 1.47
C LEU A 144 40.64 7.52 1.09
N SER A 145 41.01 6.66 0.13
CA SER A 145 42.39 6.58 -0.38
C SER A 145 42.81 7.77 -1.25
N LEU A 146 41.87 8.50 -1.88
CA LEU A 146 42.21 9.70 -2.67
C LEU A 146 42.53 10.93 -1.81
N LEU A 147 42.01 10.99 -0.58
CA LEU A 147 42.24 12.10 0.36
C LEU A 147 43.53 11.92 1.19
N GLY A 148 44.10 10.71 1.21
CA GLY A 148 45.31 10.39 1.98
C GLY A 148 46.64 10.62 1.25
N ILE A 149 46.63 11.09 -0.01
CA ILE A 149 47.84 11.31 -0.84
C ILE A 149 48.23 12.80 -0.93
N SER A 150 47.61 13.65 -0.10
CA SER A 150 47.90 15.09 0.00
C SER A 150 48.57 15.41 1.34
N TYR A 151 49.71 14.79 1.63
CA TYR A 151 50.64 15.27 2.65
C TYR A 151 52.07 14.91 2.27
#